data_AF-A0AAN6PU44-F1
#
_entry.id   AF-A0AAN6PU44-F1
#
_cell.length_a   1.000
_cell.length_b   1.000
_cell.length_c   1.000
_cell.angle_alpha   90.00
_cell.angle_beta   90.00
_cell.angle_gamma   90.00
#
_symmetry.space_group_name_H-M   'P 1'
#
loop_
_entity.id
_entity.type
_entity.pdbx_description
1 polymer ?
#
loop_
_entity_poly.entity_id
_entity_poly.type
_entity_poly.pdbx_seq_one_letter_code
_entity_poly.pdbx_strand_id
1 'polypeptide(L)'
;MISKDNGGFFIDLDLAIKEQRISVSGAKGKTGARAFMVIGALLGEQHSFMHDLESFFWVLFWICIHCDGPGEGKVVAQFDKWNYADTDELAKLKLGTVAKEAIFMKTITDNFTLYYAPLIPLLNRLRKAVFPKDKPWEREEEKLYVQMRDILQQQREDLK
;
A
#
# COMPACT_ATOMS: atom_id res chain seq x y z
N MET A 1 -9.04 9.48 7.44
CA MET A 1 -10.12 10.46 7.24
C MET A 1 -9.52 11.60 6.44
N ILE A 2 -10.24 12.13 5.46
CA ILE A 2 -9.81 13.33 4.74
C ILE A 2 -10.66 14.49 5.26
N SER A 3 -10.00 15.51 5.80
CA SER A 3 -10.62 16.74 6.26
C SER A 3 -10.95 17.65 5.06
N LYS A 4 -11.88 18.58 5.27
CA LYS A 4 -12.40 19.51 4.23
C LYS A 4 -11.33 20.42 3.63
N ASP A 5 -10.17 20.53 4.26
CA ASP A 5 -9.01 21.30 3.82
C ASP A 5 -8.01 20.46 3.00
N ASN A 6 -8.43 19.30 2.48
CA ASN A 6 -7.56 18.34 1.79
C ASN A 6 -6.43 17.77 2.68
N GLY A 7 -6.51 18.00 4.00
CA GLY A 7 -5.65 17.36 4.99
C GLY A 7 -6.12 15.92 5.24
N GLY A 8 -5.29 14.94 4.91
CA GLY A 8 -5.51 13.55 5.31
C GLY A 8 -4.86 13.27 6.66
N PHE A 9 -5.58 12.58 7.56
CA PHE A 9 -4.96 11.96 8.73
C PHE A 9 -5.32 10.47 8.80
N PHE A 10 -4.34 9.67 9.20
CA PHE A 10 -4.56 8.27 9.53
C PHE A 10 -5.45 8.20 10.76
N ILE A 11 -6.61 7.58 10.60
CA ILE A 11 -7.46 7.11 11.69
C ILE A 11 -7.27 5.61 11.76
N ASP A 12 -7.46 5.08 12.98
CA ASP A 12 -7.18 3.70 13.37
C ASP A 12 -5.73 3.43 13.84
N LEU A 13 -5.09 4.42 14.49
CA LEU A 13 -3.88 4.20 15.31
C LEU A 13 -4.20 3.55 16.66
N ASP A 14 -5.48 3.56 17.07
CA ASP A 14 -5.93 3.02 18.34
C ASP A 14 -5.86 1.48 18.37
N LEU A 15 -5.80 0.85 17.19
CA LEU A 15 -5.54 -0.59 16.99
C LEU A 15 -4.09 -0.92 16.61
N ALA A 16 -3.19 0.08 16.54
CA ALA A 16 -1.76 -0.13 16.29
C ALA A 16 -0.99 -0.62 17.54
N ILE A 17 -1.69 -0.78 18.66
CA ILE A 17 -1.19 -1.43 19.87
C ILE A 17 -1.55 -2.92 19.78
N LYS A 18 -0.59 -3.77 20.16
CA LYS A 18 -0.64 -5.24 20.05
C LYS A 18 -1.84 -5.85 20.79
N GLU A 19 -3.01 -5.88 20.17
CA GLU A 19 -4.13 -6.73 20.60
C GLU A 19 -4.00 -8.12 19.97
N GLN A 20 -4.04 -9.15 20.82
CA GLN A 20 -4.29 -10.51 20.37
C GLN A 20 -5.69 -10.55 19.74
N ARG A 21 -5.77 -10.55 18.41
CA ARG A 21 -7.04 -10.72 17.69
C ARG A 21 -7.55 -12.15 17.89
N ILE A 22 -8.31 -12.34 18.97
CA ILE A 22 -9.13 -13.53 19.17
C ILE A 22 -10.39 -13.34 18.32
N SER A 23 -10.36 -13.92 17.12
CA SER A 23 -11.46 -14.08 16.16
C SER A 23 -11.90 -12.87 15.31
N VAL A 24 -12.17 -13.18 14.04
CA VAL A 24 -12.69 -12.28 13.00
C VAL A 24 -14.18 -12.07 13.24
N SER A 25 -14.62 -10.83 13.44
CA SER A 25 -16.05 -10.53 13.49
C SER A 25 -16.66 -10.78 12.10
N GLY A 26 -17.66 -11.66 12.06
CA GLY A 26 -18.26 -12.23 10.86
C GLY A 26 -19.15 -11.27 10.06
N ALA A 27 -18.61 -10.17 9.56
CA ALA A 27 -19.28 -9.36 8.54
C ALA A 27 -18.95 -9.89 7.14
N LYS A 28 -19.81 -10.80 6.64
CA LYS A 28 -19.75 -11.31 5.27
C LYS A 28 -19.81 -10.14 4.25
N GLY A 29 -18.75 -9.99 3.46
CA GLY A 29 -18.88 -9.47 2.08
C GLY A 29 -18.35 -8.07 1.75
N LYS A 30 -17.79 -7.30 2.70
CA LYS A 30 -17.13 -6.00 2.38
C LYS A 30 -15.89 -5.78 3.25
N THR A 31 -14.86 -6.59 3.03
CA THR A 31 -13.59 -6.47 3.78
C THR A 31 -12.67 -5.47 3.09
N GLY A 32 -12.97 -4.18 3.23
CA GLY A 32 -12.12 -3.09 2.71
C GLY A 32 -10.68 -3.09 3.24
N ALA A 33 -10.34 -3.94 4.22
CA ALA A 33 -8.98 -4.12 4.73
C ALA A 33 -8.14 -5.14 3.93
N ARG A 34 -8.75 -6.02 3.12
CA ARG A 34 -8.03 -7.15 2.54
C ARG A 34 -6.99 -6.73 1.51
N ALA A 35 -7.33 -5.77 0.64
CA ALA A 35 -6.40 -5.23 -0.34
C ALA A 35 -5.13 -4.60 0.28
N PHE A 36 -5.20 -4.20 1.56
CA PHE A 36 -4.09 -3.59 2.31
C PHE A 36 -3.33 -4.59 3.17
N MET A 37 -3.76 -5.85 3.22
CA MET A 37 -2.94 -6.90 3.83
C MET A 37 -1.60 -7.01 3.10
N VAL A 38 -0.55 -7.18 3.87
CA VAL A 38 0.83 -7.27 3.41
C VAL A 38 1.22 -8.69 3.07
N ILE A 39 2.23 -8.87 2.22
CA ILE A 39 2.66 -10.17 1.73
C ILE A 39 3.05 -11.09 2.90
N GLY A 40 3.85 -10.62 3.86
CA GLY A 40 4.26 -11.44 5.00
C GLY A 40 3.09 -11.96 5.83
N ALA A 41 2.12 -11.09 6.17
CA ALA A 41 0.92 -11.48 6.89
C ALA A 41 0.04 -12.46 6.10
N LEU A 42 -0.04 -12.33 4.77
CA LEU A 42 -0.73 -13.30 3.91
C LEU A 42 -0.01 -14.65 3.88
N LEU A 43 1.31 -14.68 4.05
CA LEU A 43 2.13 -15.89 4.15
C LEU A 43 2.24 -16.45 5.59
N GLY A 44 1.56 -15.84 6.56
CA GLY A 44 1.53 -16.31 7.95
C GLY A 44 2.69 -15.84 8.82
N GLU A 45 3.45 -14.83 8.36
CA GLU A 45 4.51 -14.21 9.16
C GLU A 45 3.93 -13.45 10.36
N GLN A 46 4.73 -13.35 11.43
CA GLN A 46 4.36 -12.54 12.58
C GLN A 46 4.45 -11.05 12.23
N HIS A 47 3.50 -10.28 12.78
CA HIS A 47 3.42 -8.85 12.52
C HIS A 47 4.68 -8.10 13.03
N SER A 48 5.10 -7.08 12.29
CA SER A 48 6.27 -6.25 12.56
C SER A 48 6.01 -4.82 12.04
N PHE A 49 6.79 -3.84 12.47
CA PHE A 49 6.61 -2.45 12.01
C PHE A 49 6.79 -2.30 10.48
N MET A 50 7.54 -3.19 9.84
CA MET A 50 7.73 -3.18 8.39
C MET A 50 6.46 -3.57 7.64
N HIS A 51 5.60 -4.37 8.27
CA HIS A 51 4.28 -4.67 7.77
C HIS A 51 3.37 -3.43 7.79
N ASP A 52 3.52 -2.52 8.76
CA ASP A 52 2.79 -1.25 8.70
C ASP A 52 3.25 -0.37 7.54
N LEU A 53 4.56 -0.37 7.27
CA LEU A 53 5.16 0.38 6.16
C LEU A 53 4.77 -0.19 4.78
N GLU A 54 4.72 -1.51 4.64
CA GLU A 54 4.21 -2.13 3.41
C GLU A 54 2.70 -1.87 3.23
N SER A 55 1.91 -1.93 4.31
CA SER A 55 0.47 -1.60 4.26
C SER A 55 0.26 -0.15 3.81
N PHE A 56 1.03 0.79 4.35
CA PHE A 56 1.05 2.20 3.92
C PHE A 56 1.33 2.33 2.42
N PHE A 57 2.33 1.59 1.90
CA PHE A 57 2.62 1.56 0.47
C PHE A 57 1.42 1.08 -0.36
N TRP A 58 0.74 0.01 0.07
CA TRP A 58 -0.43 -0.52 -0.63
C TRP A 58 -1.63 0.43 -0.60
N VAL A 59 -1.82 1.19 0.49
CA VAL A 59 -2.84 2.24 0.57
C VAL A 59 -2.55 3.36 -0.43
N LEU A 60 -1.30 3.84 -0.52
CA LEU A 60 -0.92 4.86 -1.50
C LEU A 60 -1.10 4.36 -2.94
N PHE A 61 -0.66 3.13 -3.23
CA PHE A 61 -0.88 2.47 -4.52
C PHE A 61 -2.37 2.43 -4.89
N TRP A 62 -3.22 2.04 -3.94
CA TRP A 62 -4.67 1.97 -4.14
C TRP A 62 -5.29 3.33 -4.46
N ILE A 63 -4.95 4.37 -3.69
CA ILE A 63 -5.46 5.73 -3.88
C ILE A 63 -5.09 6.24 -5.27
N CYS A 64 -3.82 6.08 -5.69
CA CYS A 64 -3.36 6.60 -6.98
C CYS A 64 -4.05 5.93 -8.19
N ILE A 65 -4.56 4.71 -8.02
CA ILE A 65 -5.23 3.94 -9.06
C ILE A 65 -6.75 4.15 -9.04
N HIS A 66 -7.36 4.32 -7.86
CA HIS A 66 -8.81 4.34 -7.71
C HIS A 66 -9.41 5.72 -7.47
N CYS A 67 -8.64 6.76 -7.19
CA CYS A 67 -9.16 8.10 -6.89
C CYS A 67 -8.66 9.11 -7.94
N ASP A 68 -9.52 9.96 -8.49
CA ASP A 68 -9.15 11.01 -9.47
C ASP A 68 -9.38 12.41 -8.90
N GLY A 69 -9.12 12.57 -7.60
CA GLY A 69 -9.34 13.81 -6.86
C GLY A 69 -10.40 13.69 -5.76
N PRO A 70 -10.71 14.79 -5.06
CA PRO A 70 -11.63 14.78 -3.93
C PRO A 70 -13.05 14.33 -4.34
N GLY A 71 -13.47 13.17 -3.83
CA GLY A 71 -14.81 12.63 -4.09
C GLY A 71 -14.98 11.92 -5.44
N GLU A 72 -13.94 11.90 -6.28
CA GLU A 72 -13.96 11.24 -7.58
C GLU A 72 -13.18 9.91 -7.50
N GLY A 73 -13.88 8.81 -7.76
CA GLY A 73 -13.31 7.47 -7.72
C GLY A 73 -13.63 6.67 -8.97
N LYS A 74 -12.69 5.83 -9.39
CA LYS A 74 -12.88 4.80 -10.42
C LYS A 74 -12.56 3.43 -9.83
N VAL A 75 -13.22 2.40 -10.35
CA VAL A 75 -12.92 1.00 -10.00
C VAL A 75 -12.03 0.41 -11.08
N VAL A 76 -10.80 0.05 -10.74
CA VAL A 76 -9.92 -0.69 -11.64
C VAL A 76 -10.05 -2.17 -11.30
N ALA A 77 -10.84 -2.89 -12.11
CA ALA A 77 -11.25 -4.27 -11.81
C ALA A 77 -10.09 -5.22 -11.46
N GLN A 78 -8.92 -5.04 -12.08
CA GLN A 78 -7.71 -5.81 -11.76
C GLN A 78 -7.32 -5.71 -10.28
N PHE A 79 -7.39 -4.51 -9.71
CA PHE A 79 -7.00 -4.25 -8.32
C PHE A 79 -8.18 -4.37 -7.36
N ASP A 80 -9.41 -4.09 -7.81
CA ASP A 80 -10.61 -4.35 -7.02
C ASP A 80 -10.74 -5.84 -6.63
N LYS A 81 -10.27 -6.74 -7.51
CA LYS A 81 -10.16 -8.18 -7.23
C LYS A 81 -9.44 -8.50 -5.91
N TRP A 82 -8.51 -7.65 -5.46
CA TRP A 82 -7.74 -7.88 -4.24
C TRP A 82 -8.60 -7.91 -2.98
N ASN A 83 -9.78 -7.28 -3.00
CA ASN A 83 -10.76 -7.36 -1.91
C ASN A 83 -11.40 -8.74 -1.77
N TYR A 84 -11.35 -9.56 -2.82
CA TYR A 84 -12.10 -10.82 -2.93
C TYR A 84 -11.20 -12.05 -3.12
N ALA A 85 -9.97 -11.87 -3.62
CA ALA A 85 -8.99 -12.93 -3.80
C ALA A 85 -8.70 -13.65 -2.48
N ASP A 86 -8.49 -14.97 -2.51
CA ASP A 86 -8.07 -15.68 -1.31
C ASP A 86 -6.65 -15.29 -0.87
N THR A 87 -6.19 -15.81 0.27
CA THR A 87 -4.97 -15.32 0.93
C THR A 87 -3.73 -15.64 0.11
N ASP A 88 -3.65 -16.85 -0.44
CA ASP A 88 -2.54 -17.32 -1.25
C ASP A 88 -2.55 -16.63 -2.63
N GLU A 89 -3.73 -16.49 -3.24
CA GLU A 89 -3.89 -15.74 -4.48
C GLU A 89 -3.46 -14.28 -4.33
N LEU A 90 -3.89 -13.60 -3.27
CA LEU A 90 -3.54 -12.20 -3.05
C LEU A 90 -2.04 -12.01 -2.83
N ALA A 91 -1.38 -12.91 -2.09
CA ALA A 91 0.07 -12.88 -1.91
C ALA A 91 0.80 -12.97 -3.27
N LYS A 92 0.38 -13.92 -4.12
CA LYS A 92 0.93 -14.10 -5.48
C LYS A 92 0.70 -12.88 -6.37
N LEU A 93 -0.50 -12.28 -6.33
CA LEU A 93 -0.81 -11.08 -7.10
C LEU A 93 0.07 -9.90 -6.69
N LYS A 94 0.25 -9.68 -5.39
CA LYS A 94 1.11 -8.61 -4.85
C LYS A 94 2.58 -8.84 -5.21
N LEU A 95 3.09 -10.06 -5.00
CA LEU A 95 4.43 -10.46 -5.42
C LEU A 95 4.65 -10.22 -6.91
N GLY A 96 3.72 -10.65 -7.76
CA GLY A 96 3.79 -10.43 -9.21
C GLY A 96 3.79 -8.95 -9.60
N THR A 97 3.07 -8.11 -8.84
CA THR A 97 3.00 -6.66 -9.07
C THR A 97 4.35 -5.97 -8.81
N VAL A 98 5.13 -6.43 -7.81
CA VAL A 98 6.40 -5.80 -7.41
C VAL A 98 7.66 -6.55 -7.89
N ALA A 99 7.50 -7.70 -8.54
CA ALA A 99 8.58 -8.62 -8.92
C ALA A 99 9.63 -8.05 -9.88
N LYS A 100 9.29 -7.02 -10.65
CA LYS A 100 10.22 -6.29 -11.52
C LYS A 100 9.83 -4.83 -11.62
N GLU A 101 10.81 -3.93 -11.52
CA GLU A 101 10.58 -2.49 -11.68
C GLU A 101 9.86 -2.14 -12.99
N ALA A 102 10.26 -2.72 -14.13
CA ALA A 102 9.64 -2.43 -15.42
C ALA A 102 8.15 -2.82 -15.47
N ILE A 103 7.78 -3.94 -14.85
CA ILE A 103 6.38 -4.39 -14.76
C ILE A 103 5.59 -3.45 -13.86
N PHE A 104 6.15 -3.09 -12.70
CA PHE A 104 5.53 -2.14 -11.79
C PHE A 104 5.32 -0.77 -12.44
N MET A 105 6.35 -0.23 -13.11
CA MET A 105 6.29 1.06 -13.79
C MET A 105 5.24 1.10 -14.90
N LYS A 106 5.13 0.03 -15.70
CA LYS A 106 4.06 -0.11 -16.69
C LYS A 106 2.70 -0.12 -15.99
N THR A 107 2.56 -0.90 -14.92
CA THR A 107 1.32 -1.04 -14.17
C THR A 107 0.82 0.30 -13.62
N ILE A 108 1.69 1.08 -12.98
CA ILE A 108 1.28 2.38 -12.40
C ILE A 108 1.04 3.43 -13.48
N THR A 109 1.82 3.46 -14.55
CA THR A 109 1.62 4.40 -15.67
C THR A 109 0.31 4.15 -16.40
N ASP A 110 -0.08 2.89 -16.60
CA ASP A 110 -1.30 2.54 -17.32
C ASP A 110 -2.58 2.76 -16.49
N ASN A 111 -2.48 2.70 -15.16
CA ASN A 111 -3.66 2.64 -14.28
C ASN A 111 -3.85 3.87 -13.39
N PHE A 112 -2.81 4.66 -13.14
CA PHE A 112 -2.93 5.87 -12.33
C PHE A 112 -3.97 6.82 -12.91
N THR A 113 -4.66 7.52 -12.03
CA THR A 113 -5.52 8.62 -12.43
C THR A 113 -4.70 9.84 -12.82
N LEU A 114 -5.29 10.73 -13.62
CA LEU A 114 -4.59 11.93 -14.07
C LEU A 114 -4.22 12.81 -12.87
N TYR A 115 -5.10 12.89 -11.88
CA TYR A 115 -4.87 13.63 -10.64
C TYR A 115 -3.62 13.16 -9.87
N TYR A 116 -3.35 11.85 -9.81
CA TYR A 116 -2.21 11.30 -9.07
C TYR A 116 -1.01 10.88 -9.93
N ALA A 117 -1.05 11.12 -11.25
CA ALA A 117 0.09 10.86 -12.15
C ALA A 117 1.43 11.47 -11.66
N PRO A 118 1.48 12.68 -11.06
CA PRO A 118 2.73 13.23 -10.50
C PRO A 118 3.37 12.39 -9.39
N LEU A 119 2.63 11.45 -8.77
CA LEU A 119 3.15 10.57 -7.71
C LEU A 119 3.83 9.30 -8.25
N ILE A 120 3.83 9.06 -9.56
CA ILE A 120 4.48 7.89 -10.18
C ILE A 120 5.94 7.75 -9.74
N PRO A 121 6.80 8.80 -9.80
CA PRO A 121 8.19 8.68 -9.36
C PRO A 121 8.32 8.40 -7.86
N LEU A 122 7.47 9.04 -7.03
CA LEU A 122 7.45 8.82 -5.58
C LEU A 122 7.13 7.37 -5.26
N LEU A 123 6.06 6.81 -5.85
CA LEU A 123 5.63 5.46 -5.53
C LEU A 123 6.67 4.42 -5.95
N ASN A 124 7.37 4.62 -7.07
CA ASN A 124 8.47 3.74 -7.45
C ASN A 124 9.66 3.82 -6.47
N ARG A 125 10.01 5.01 -5.96
CA ARG A 125 11.04 5.14 -4.91
C ARG A 125 10.64 4.42 -3.62
N LEU A 126 9.39 4.58 -3.19
CA LEU A 126 8.84 3.86 -2.02
C LEU A 126 8.86 2.34 -2.26
N ARG A 127 8.45 1.86 -3.44
CA ARG A 127 8.51 0.45 -3.79
C ARG A 127 9.93 -0.11 -3.66
N LYS A 128 10.96 0.61 -4.13
CA LYS A 128 12.36 0.18 -4.01
C LYS A 128 12.83 0.06 -2.57
N ALA A 129 12.32 0.90 -1.67
CA ALA A 129 12.63 0.84 -0.25
C ALA A 129 11.90 -0.32 0.44
N VAL A 130 10.59 -0.48 0.18
CA VAL A 130 9.76 -1.53 0.78
C VAL A 130 10.11 -2.92 0.23
N PHE A 131 10.51 -3.00 -1.04
CA PHE A 131 10.83 -4.25 -1.73
C PHE A 131 12.25 -4.20 -2.34
N PRO A 132 13.31 -4.27 -1.52
CA PRO A 132 14.68 -4.21 -2.01
C PRO A 132 14.94 -5.39 -2.96
N LYS A 133 15.63 -5.10 -4.08
CA LYS A 133 15.88 -6.11 -5.14
C LYS A 133 14.61 -6.80 -5.64
N ASP A 134 13.48 -6.10 -5.62
CA ASP A 134 12.18 -6.55 -6.12
C ASP A 134 11.58 -7.72 -5.32
N LYS A 135 11.88 -7.79 -4.02
CA LYS A 135 11.42 -8.85 -3.12
C LYS A 135 11.00 -8.29 -1.76
N PRO A 136 10.08 -8.96 -1.03
CA PRO A 136 9.87 -8.70 0.38
C PRO A 136 11.16 -8.83 1.18
N TRP A 137 11.23 -8.14 2.31
CA TRP A 137 12.33 -8.27 3.24
C TRP A 137 12.36 -9.66 3.87
N GLU A 138 13.54 -10.30 3.89
CA GLU A 138 13.74 -11.60 4.56
C GLU A 138 14.04 -11.44 6.06
N ARG A 139 14.43 -10.23 6.48
CA ARG A 139 14.78 -9.88 7.86
C ARG A 139 14.41 -8.44 8.14
N GLU A 140 14.30 -8.10 9.42
CA GLU A 140 14.01 -6.73 9.81
C GLU A 140 15.11 -5.74 9.36
N GLU A 141 14.69 -4.56 8.89
CA GLU A 141 15.56 -3.45 8.52
C GLU A 141 15.15 -2.21 9.31
N GLU A 142 15.88 -1.94 10.39
CA GLU A 142 15.60 -0.85 11.33
C GLU A 142 15.59 0.54 10.66
N LYS A 143 16.34 0.70 9.55
CA LYS A 143 16.43 1.99 8.84
C LYS A 143 15.29 2.22 7.85
N LEU A 144 14.42 1.24 7.60
CA LEU A 144 13.37 1.35 6.58
C LEU A 144 12.43 2.53 6.86
N TYR A 145 12.07 2.74 8.13
CA TYR A 145 11.22 3.87 8.53
C TYR A 145 11.86 5.21 8.15
N VAL A 146 13.14 5.39 8.48
CA VAL A 146 13.91 6.61 8.17
C VAL A 146 13.99 6.81 6.65
N GLN A 147 14.30 5.75 5.90
CA GLN A 147 14.36 5.81 4.44
C GLN A 147 13.04 6.24 3.81
N MET A 148 11.90 5.68 4.24
CA MET A 148 10.60 6.07 3.71
C MET A 148 10.24 7.50 4.06
N ARG A 149 10.53 7.95 5.29
CA ARG A 149 10.32 9.33 5.71
C ARG A 149 11.13 10.31 4.85
N ASP A 150 12.40 10.01 4.61
CA ASP A 150 13.29 10.87 3.84
C ASP A 150 12.85 10.94 2.36
N ILE A 151 12.38 9.83 1.77
CA ILE A 151 11.78 9.79 0.42
C ILE A 151 10.55 10.71 0.33
N LEU A 152 9.66 10.65 1.33
CA LEU A 152 8.46 11.50 1.38
C LEU A 152 8.81 12.98 1.56
N GLN A 153 9.81 13.27 2.39
CA GLN A 153 10.27 14.65 2.63
C GLN A 153 10.90 15.24 1.38
N GLN A 154 11.74 14.49 0.67
CA GLN A 154 12.35 14.96 -0.58
C GLN A 154 11.29 15.31 -1.63
N GLN A 155 10.27 14.46 -1.80
CA GLN A 155 9.18 14.75 -2.74
C GLN A 155 8.42 16.03 -2.39
N ARG A 156 8.24 16.33 -1.10
CA ARG A 156 7.58 17.57 -0.67
C ARG A 156 8.38 18.81 -1.07
N GLU A 157 9.70 18.74 -1.01
CA GLU A 157 10.57 19.85 -1.43
C GLU A 157 10.58 19.99 -2.95
N ASP A 158 10.54 18.89 -3.71
CA ASP A 158 10.47 18.91 -5.19
C ASP A 158 9.14 19.47 -5.74
N LEU A 159 8.08 19.50 -4.92
CA LEU A 159 6.75 20.01 -5.27
C LEU A 159 6.51 21.48 -4.85
N LYS A 160 7.49 22.13 -4.20
CA LYS A 160 7.46 23.57 -3.90
C LYS A 160 7.99 24.39 -5.08
#